data_AF-A0A4Q3JXR0-F1
#
_entry.id   AF-A0A4Q3JXR0-F1
#
_cell.length_a   1.000
_cell.length_b   1.000
_cell.length_c   1.000
_cell.angle_alpha   90.00
_cell.angle_beta   90.00
_cell.angle_gamma   90.00
#
_symmetry.space_group_name_H-M   'P 1'
#
loop_
_entity.id
_entity.type
_entity.pdbx_description
1 polymer ?
#
loop_
_entity_poly.entity_id
_entity_poly.type
_entity_poly.pdbx_seq_one_letter_code
_entity_poly.pdbx_strand_id
1 'polypeptide(L)'
;MQKWMKSVAGGAIASGNTERLARAFQGMAKAPPGFGGWAAFCATGAARAQAGDFDGAKAQCKACHTRFQVRYHATLRDLKWP
;
A
#
# COMPACT_ATOMS: atom_id res chain seq x y z
N MET A 1 -0.30 5.44 9.01
CA MET A 1 -0.25 5.17 7.55
C MET A 1 -1.59 5.41 6.88
N GLN A 2 -2.69 5.37 7.65
CA GLN A 2 -4.04 5.31 7.11
C GLN A 2 -4.46 6.51 6.26
N LYS A 3 -4.16 7.78 6.61
CA LYS A 3 -4.73 8.91 5.86
C LYS A 3 -4.21 8.97 4.41
N TRP A 4 -2.89 8.95 4.22
CA TRP A 4 -2.30 8.96 2.87
C TRP A 4 -2.64 7.68 2.08
N MET A 5 -2.51 6.50 2.67
CA MET A 5 -2.88 5.28 1.95
C MET A 5 -4.37 5.20 1.60
N LYS A 6 -5.25 5.71 2.47
CA LYS A 6 -6.68 5.79 2.19
C LYS A 6 -6.96 6.79 1.07
N SER A 7 -6.21 7.89 0.95
CA SER A 7 -6.36 8.81 -0.19
C SER A 7 -5.86 8.21 -1.50
N VAL A 8 -4.82 7.37 -1.47
CA VAL A 8 -4.23 6.76 -2.69
C VAL A 8 -4.99 5.49 -3.13
N ALA A 9 -5.31 4.59 -2.20
CA ALA A 9 -5.88 3.27 -2.49
C ALA A 9 -7.34 3.10 -2.07
N GLY A 10 -7.89 3.99 -1.22
CA GLY A 10 -9.21 3.79 -0.62
C GLY A 10 -10.35 3.76 -1.65
N GLY A 11 -10.29 4.63 -2.66
CA GLY A 11 -11.27 4.62 -3.75
C GLY A 11 -11.19 3.36 -4.61
N ALA A 12 -9.98 2.83 -4.85
CA ALA A 12 -9.78 1.60 -5.61
C ALA A 12 -10.31 0.37 -4.86
N ILE A 13 -10.07 0.30 -3.55
CA ILE A 13 -10.59 -0.77 -2.70
C ILE A 13 -12.12 -0.69 -2.60
N ALA A 14 -12.68 0.49 -2.37
CA ALA A 14 -14.14 0.65 -2.23
C ALA A 14 -14.90 0.30 -3.50
N SER A 15 -14.31 0.53 -4.68
CA SER A 15 -14.92 0.24 -5.98
C SER A 15 -14.56 -1.13 -6.54
N GLY A 16 -13.71 -1.92 -5.85
CA GLY A 16 -13.21 -3.19 -6.39
C GLY A 16 -12.36 -3.05 -7.66
N ASN A 17 -11.93 -1.83 -7.99
CA ASN A 17 -11.25 -1.55 -9.25
C ASN A 17 -9.77 -1.93 -9.15
N THR A 18 -9.45 -3.10 -9.71
CA THR A 18 -8.11 -3.70 -9.70
C THR A 18 -7.09 -2.86 -10.48
N GLU A 19 -7.47 -2.23 -11.59
CA GLU A 19 -6.56 -1.35 -12.34
C GLU A 19 -6.16 -0.10 -11.55
N ARG A 20 -7.14 0.55 -10.90
CA ARG A 20 -6.88 1.66 -9.99
C ARG A 20 -6.04 1.21 -8.80
N LEU A 21 -6.27 0.00 -8.30
CA LEU A 21 -5.49 -0.55 -7.19
C LEU A 21 -4.04 -0.81 -7.60
N ALA A 22 -3.79 -1.30 -8.81
CA ALA A 22 -2.44 -1.46 -9.35
C ALA A 22 -1.68 -0.12 -9.43
N ARG A 23 -2.33 0.93 -9.95
CA ARG A 23 -1.76 2.29 -10.00
C ARG A 23 -1.50 2.84 -8.59
N ALA A 24 -2.40 2.57 -7.65
CA ALA A 24 -2.23 2.95 -6.25
C ALA A 24 -0.98 2.29 -5.64
N PHE A 25 -0.75 1.00 -5.91
CA PHE A 25 0.46 0.31 -5.45
C PHE A 25 1.74 0.91 -6.04
N GLN A 26 1.74 1.28 -7.32
CA GLN A 26 2.88 1.96 -7.93
C GLN A 26 3.17 3.30 -7.25
N GLY A 27 2.14 4.10 -6.97
CA GLY A 27 2.28 5.37 -6.23
C GLY A 27 2.77 5.17 -4.78
N MET A 28 2.38 4.05 -4.15
CA MET A 28 2.82 3.70 -2.81
C MET A 28 4.25 3.11 -2.76
N ALA A 29 4.84 2.69 -3.88
CA ALA A 29 6.15 2.03 -3.89
C ALA A 29 7.31 2.91 -3.36
N LYS A 30 7.10 4.23 -3.25
CA LYS A 30 8.05 5.16 -2.63
C LYS A 30 8.09 4.95 -1.12
N ALA A 31 9.01 4.10 -0.69
CA ALA A 31 9.20 3.74 0.71
C ALA A 31 9.70 4.92 1.56
N PRO A 32 9.21 5.08 2.80
CA PRO A 32 9.88 5.94 3.77
C PRO A 32 11.27 5.36 4.13
N PRO A 33 12.27 6.22 4.47
CA PRO A 33 13.57 5.75 4.95
C PRO A 33 13.44 4.77 6.12
N GLY A 34 14.17 3.65 6.05
CA GLY A 34 14.16 2.61 7.07
C GLY A 34 13.08 1.52 6.90
N PHE A 35 12.20 1.62 5.90
CA PHE A 35 11.19 0.60 5.59
C PHE A 35 11.66 -0.33 4.46
N GLY A 36 12.78 -1.02 4.68
CA GLY A 36 13.33 -1.97 3.71
C GLY A 36 12.31 -3.06 3.33
N GLY A 37 12.21 -3.40 2.04
CA GLY A 37 11.24 -4.37 1.52
C GLY A 37 9.86 -3.78 1.18
N TRP A 38 9.60 -2.52 1.50
CA TRP A 38 8.34 -1.82 1.19
C TRP A 38 7.97 -1.89 -0.30
N ALA A 39 8.90 -1.49 -1.17
CA ALA A 39 8.68 -1.47 -2.61
C ALA A 39 8.36 -2.87 -3.17
N ALA A 40 8.90 -3.94 -2.56
CA ALA A 40 8.60 -5.31 -2.97
C ALA A 40 7.14 -5.69 -2.66
N PHE A 41 6.62 -5.34 -1.48
CA PHE A 41 5.19 -5.53 -1.17
C PHE A 41 4.29 -4.76 -2.14
N CYS A 42 4.66 -3.51 -2.46
CA CYS A 42 3.94 -2.71 -3.45
C CYS A 42 4.00 -3.33 -4.85
N ALA A 43 5.17 -3.80 -5.30
CA ALA A 43 5.32 -4.46 -6.60
C ALA A 43 4.50 -5.76 -6.69
N THR A 44 4.52 -6.60 -5.65
CA THR A 44 3.71 -7.82 -5.61
C THR A 44 2.21 -7.49 -5.60
N GLY A 45 1.78 -6.50 -4.82
CA GLY A 45 0.39 -6.04 -4.81
C GLY A 45 -0.06 -5.49 -6.17
N ALA A 46 0.80 -4.72 -6.84
CA ALA A 46 0.53 -4.20 -8.18
C ALA A 46 0.38 -5.34 -9.20
N ALA A 47 1.27 -6.33 -9.19
CA ALA A 47 1.20 -7.47 -10.11
C ALA A 47 -0.09 -8.30 -9.91
N ARG A 48 -0.50 -8.52 -8.65
CA ARG A 48 -1.76 -9.20 -8.32
C ARG A 48 -2.97 -8.41 -8.81
N ALA A 49 -2.99 -7.10 -8.55
CA ALA A 49 -4.05 -6.23 -9.02
C ALA A 49 -4.11 -6.17 -10.57
N GLN A 50 -2.96 -6.13 -11.27
CA GLN A 50 -2.91 -6.20 -12.73
C GLN A 50 -3.44 -7.53 -13.28
N ALA A 51 -3.26 -8.63 -12.55
CA ALA A 51 -3.81 -9.93 -12.89
C ALA A 51 -5.32 -10.07 -12.57
N GLY A 52 -5.97 -9.02 -12.08
CA GLY A 52 -7.37 -9.06 -11.64
C GLY A 52 -7.58 -9.73 -10.27
N ASP A 53 -6.51 -10.13 -9.59
CA ASP A 53 -6.54 -10.78 -8.29
C ASP A 53 -6.72 -9.73 -7.17
N PHE A 54 -7.97 -9.28 -6.99
CA PHE A 54 -8.32 -8.25 -6.01
C PHE A 54 -8.06 -8.69 -4.57
N ASP A 55 -8.37 -9.95 -4.23
CA ASP A 55 -8.15 -10.47 -2.88
C ASP A 55 -6.68 -10.71 -2.59
N GLY A 56 -5.90 -11.20 -3.56
CA GLY A 56 -4.44 -11.28 -3.47
C GLY A 56 -3.79 -9.90 -3.34
N ALA A 57 -4.31 -8.90 -4.03
CA ALA A 57 -3.90 -7.51 -3.87
C ALA A 57 -4.19 -6.98 -2.45
N LYS A 58 -5.39 -7.23 -1.91
CA LYS A 58 -5.74 -6.89 -0.51
C LYS A 58 -4.89 -7.66 0.51
N ALA A 59 -4.55 -8.92 0.24
CA ALA A 59 -3.67 -9.69 1.10
C ALA A 59 -2.30 -9.00 1.25
N GLN A 60 -1.81 -8.32 0.21
CA GLN A 60 -0.58 -7.54 0.34
C GLN A 60 -0.72 -6.25 1.14
N CYS A 61 -1.88 -5.58 1.10
CA CYS A 61 -2.15 -4.49 2.05
C CYS A 61 -2.03 -4.99 3.49
N LYS A 62 -2.60 -6.18 3.79
CA LYS A 62 -2.51 -6.78 5.12
C LYS A 62 -1.07 -7.16 5.48
N ALA A 63 -0.34 -7.83 4.59
CA ALA A 63 1.05 -8.25 4.86
C ALA A 63 1.96 -7.04 5.12
N CYS A 64 1.83 -5.98 4.31
CA CYS A 64 2.56 -4.74 4.50
C CYS A 64 2.21 -4.06 5.84
N HIS A 65 0.93 -4.00 6.20
CA HIS A 65 0.50 -3.49 7.50
C HIS A 65 1.04 -4.33 8.66
N THR A 66 0.93 -5.65 8.61
CA THR A 66 1.49 -6.52 9.67
C THR A 66 2.99 -6.30 9.86
N ARG A 67 3.73 -6.10 8.76
CA ARG A 67 5.18 -5.90 8.81
C ARG A 67 5.59 -4.52 9.36
N PHE A 68 4.85 -3.47 8.98
CA PHE A 68 5.32 -2.09 9.14
C PHE A 68 4.42 -1.18 9.97
N GLN A 69 3.16 -1.55 10.25
CA GLN A 69 2.17 -0.66 10.89
C GLN A 69 2.65 -0.16 12.25
N VAL A 70 3.23 -1.05 13.08
CA VAL A 70 3.75 -0.68 14.40
C VAL A 70 4.87 0.36 14.26
N ARG A 71 5.88 0.06 13.44
CA ARG A 71 7.00 0.99 13.19
C ARG A 71 6.52 2.30 12.59
N TYR A 72 5.61 2.26 11.62
CA TYR A 72 5.05 3.46 11.02
C TYR A 72 4.32 4.31 12.06
N HIS A 73 3.51 3.69 12.93
CA HIS A 73 2.81 4.43 13.97
C HIS A 73 3.76 5.07 14.99
N ALA A 74 4.86 4.38 15.31
CA ALA A 74 5.88 4.90 16.22
C ALA A 74 6.74 6.02 15.62
N THR A 75 6.94 6.05 14.29
CA THR A 75 7.97 6.90 13.67
C THR A 75 7.45 7.91 12.65
N LEU A 76 6.28 7.67 12.03
CA LEU A 76 5.80 8.41 10.86
C LEU A 76 4.30 8.78 10.93
N ARG A 77 3.61 8.53 12.04
CA ARG A 77 2.14 8.74 12.15
C ARG A 77 1.75 10.19 11.89
N ASP A 78 2.52 11.12 12.46
CA ASP A 78 2.22 12.55 12.50
C ASP A 78 3.17 13.38 11.62
N LEU A 79 4.10 12.71 10.91
CA LEU A 79 4.95 13.38 9.94
C LEU A 79 4.10 13.83 8.74
N LYS A 80 4.11 15.14 8.49
CA LYS A 80 3.56 15.73 7.27
C LYS A 80 4.39 15.21 6.10
N TRP A 81 3.82 14.28 5.36
CA TRP A 81 4.45 13.73 4.16
C TRP A 81 4.67 14.86 3.14
N PRO A 82 5.84 14.93 2.48
CA PRO A 82 6.09 15.91 1.41
C PRO A 82 5.19 15.66 0.19
#